data_AF-A0A4Y2EVS2-F1
#
_entry.id   AF-A0A4Y2EVS2-F1
#
_cell.length_a   1.000
_cell.length_b   1.000
_cell.length_c   1.000
_cell.angle_alpha   90.00
_cell.angle_beta   90.00
_cell.angle_gamma   90.00
#
_symmetry.space_group_name_H-M   'P 1'
#
loop_
_entity.id
_entity.type
_entity.pdbx_description
1 polymer ?
#
loop_
_entity_poly.entity_id
_entity_poly.type
_entity_poly.pdbx_seq_one_letter_code
_entity_poly.pdbx_strand_id
1 'polypeptide(L)'
;MKCKFDSTSADELACKEALICLPHPYGCSCAAGFSGIFCNETCKPGTFGAGCNEKLHCHCANEENCNIFTGSCDDNDDDEKCAPNWYGDRCDYTLTDVMGLSVDTVSSSAVNLTWKSPSELYSATHARYYIITYQRTGWRYVCNASGDVKIFQKNTTDTTFVLHSLEPSAIYRVHVRANIISKYSTFNDSTTSEVIVETSATKINILQI
;
A
#
# COMPACT_ATOMS: atom_id res chain seq x y z
N MET A 1 32.90 5.42 9.48
CA MET A 1 32.08 5.03 10.65
C MET A 1 31.10 3.97 10.22
N LYS A 2 30.93 2.89 11.00
CA LYS A 2 29.94 1.84 10.71
C LYS A 2 28.74 2.10 11.62
N CYS A 3 27.68 2.69 11.07
CA CYS A 3 26.36 2.70 11.71
C CYS A 3 25.80 1.28 11.57
N LYS A 4 25.69 0.57 12.69
CA LYS A 4 25.10 -0.77 12.72
C LYS A 4 23.92 -0.71 13.67
N PHE A 5 22.72 -1.00 13.16
CA PHE A 5 21.57 -1.31 13.98
C PHE A 5 21.86 -2.67 14.61
N ASP A 6 22.39 -2.68 15.82
CA ASP A 6 22.52 -3.89 16.62
C ASP A 6 21.51 -3.77 17.76
N SER A 7 20.60 -4.73 17.89
CA SER A 7 19.55 -4.76 18.92
C SER A 7 20.09 -4.96 20.34
N THR A 8 21.39 -4.72 20.53
CA THR A 8 22.18 -4.98 21.73
C THR A 8 23.01 -3.77 22.18
N SER A 9 23.04 -2.67 21.42
CA SER A 9 23.78 -1.44 21.80
C SER A 9 22.84 -0.37 22.36
N ALA A 10 23.09 0.04 23.61
CA ALA A 10 22.27 0.96 24.40
C ALA A 10 22.33 2.45 23.98
N ASP A 11 22.89 2.76 22.81
CA ASP A 11 23.03 4.15 22.32
C ASP A 11 22.10 4.39 21.13
N GLU A 12 20.80 4.58 21.37
CA GLU A 12 19.81 4.98 20.35
C GLU A 12 20.21 6.26 19.61
N LEU A 13 21.10 7.06 20.18
CA LEU A 13 21.62 8.31 19.61
C LEU A 13 22.92 8.13 18.79
N ALA A 14 23.45 6.92 18.64
CA ALA A 14 24.73 6.66 17.99
C ALA A 14 24.79 7.08 16.50
N CYS A 15 23.63 7.27 15.86
CA CYS A 15 23.51 7.70 14.45
C CYS A 15 23.04 9.15 14.30
N LYS A 16 22.98 9.92 15.40
CA LYS A 16 22.72 11.36 15.32
C LYS A 16 23.85 12.05 14.55
N GLU A 17 23.49 13.07 13.77
CA GLU A 17 24.39 13.81 12.87
C GLU A 17 24.97 12.98 11.71
N ALA A 18 24.53 11.74 11.52
CA ALA A 18 24.97 10.91 10.42
C ALA A 18 24.18 11.17 9.14
N LEU A 19 24.88 11.70 8.13
CA LEU A 19 24.39 11.76 6.75
C LEU A 19 24.85 10.51 5.98
N ILE A 20 23.88 9.78 5.42
CA ILE A 20 24.11 8.54 4.67
C ILE A 20 23.88 8.81 3.18
N CYS A 21 24.95 8.69 2.39
CA CYS A 21 24.92 8.88 0.94
C CYS A 21 24.99 7.54 0.21
N LEU A 22 24.05 7.33 -0.70
CA LEU A 22 24.06 6.22 -1.65
C LEU A 22 24.58 6.67 -3.01
N PRO A 23 25.11 5.75 -3.83
CA PRO A 23 25.57 6.07 -5.19
C PRO A 23 24.46 6.75 -6.00
N HIS A 24 24.84 7.54 -7.00
CA HIS A 24 23.87 8.13 -7.92
C HIS A 24 22.99 7.03 -8.56
N PRO A 25 21.65 7.19 -8.63
CA PRO A 25 20.85 8.41 -8.44
C PRO A 25 20.19 8.56 -7.04
N TYR A 26 20.56 7.75 -6.06
CA TYR A 26 19.81 7.61 -4.80
C TYR A 26 20.00 8.77 -3.81
N GLY A 27 21.06 9.57 -3.95
CA GLY A 27 21.28 10.78 -3.14
C GLY A 27 21.71 10.49 -1.69
N CYS A 28 21.56 11.48 -0.81
CA CYS A 28 21.89 11.37 0.62
C CYS A 28 20.66 11.62 1.49
N SER A 29 20.57 10.91 2.61
CA SER A 29 19.54 11.10 3.64
C SER A 29 20.13 10.94 5.03
N CYS A 30 19.46 11.46 6.05
CA CYS A 30 19.82 11.21 7.44
C CYS A 30 19.60 9.74 7.82
N ALA A 31 20.29 9.29 8.87
CA ALA A 31 19.99 8.01 9.48
C ALA A 31 18.51 7.93 9.94
N ALA A 32 17.99 6.70 10.06
CA ALA A 32 16.63 6.48 10.55
C ALA A 32 16.45 7.12 11.94
N GLY A 33 15.29 7.74 12.16
CA GLY A 33 14.99 8.45 13.41
C GLY A 33 15.45 9.91 13.44
N PHE A 34 16.16 10.38 12.41
CA PHE A 34 16.71 11.74 12.36
C PHE A 34 16.36 12.49 11.08
N SER A 35 16.27 13.82 11.20
CA SER A 35 15.99 14.78 10.13
C SER A 35 16.81 16.07 10.30
N GLY A 36 16.54 17.04 9.43
CA GLY A 36 17.23 18.33 9.40
C GLY A 36 18.49 18.30 8.53
N ILE A 37 19.01 19.49 8.20
CA ILE A 37 20.19 19.65 7.32
C ILE A 37 21.43 18.98 7.92
N PHE A 38 21.50 18.94 9.26
CA PHE A 38 22.61 18.36 10.02
C PHE A 38 22.27 17.00 10.63
N CYS A 39 21.11 16.40 10.35
CA CYS A 39 20.68 15.11 10.92
C CYS A 39 20.71 15.06 12.46
N ASN A 40 20.52 16.20 13.11
CA ASN A 40 20.58 16.36 14.57
C ASN A 40 19.21 16.51 15.22
N GLU A 41 18.15 16.56 14.42
CA GLU A 41 16.77 16.62 14.87
C GLU A 41 16.20 15.20 14.89
N THR A 42 15.52 14.81 15.96
CA THR A 42 14.76 13.56 15.99
C THR A 42 13.47 13.70 15.19
N CYS A 43 12.95 12.59 14.67
CA CYS A 43 11.62 12.60 14.04
C CYS A 43 10.57 13.18 15.01
N LYS A 44 9.62 13.93 14.46
CA LYS A 44 8.45 14.39 15.21
C LYS A 44 7.53 13.21 15.50
N PRO A 45 6.65 13.30 16.53
CA PRO A 45 5.63 12.29 16.78
C PRO A 45 4.87 11.92 15.50
N GLY A 46 4.59 10.63 15.34
CA GLY A 46 3.98 10.09 14.14
C GLY A 46 4.88 10.00 12.90
N THR A 47 6.13 10.48 12.90
CA THR A 47 7.06 10.31 11.75
C THR A 47 8.22 9.37 12.07
N PHE A 48 8.71 8.63 11.08
CA PHE A 48 9.78 7.67 11.29
C PHE A 48 10.71 7.49 10.09
N GLY A 49 11.79 6.74 10.28
CA GLY A 49 12.70 6.33 9.21
C GLY A 49 13.71 7.41 8.79
N ALA A 50 14.38 7.20 7.66
CA ALA A 50 15.50 8.03 7.21
C ALA A 50 15.02 9.40 6.72
N GLY A 51 15.43 10.47 7.41
CA GLY A 51 15.03 11.84 7.07
C GLY A 51 13.60 12.20 7.48
N CYS A 52 12.89 11.32 8.21
CA CYS A 52 11.54 11.55 8.75
C CYS A 52 10.57 12.17 7.73
N ASN A 53 10.51 11.62 6.51
CA ASN A 53 9.72 12.21 5.45
C ASN A 53 8.20 12.02 5.71
N GLU A 54 7.36 12.90 5.15
CA GLU A 54 5.90 12.86 5.33
C GLU A 54 5.26 11.58 4.77
N LYS A 55 5.97 10.82 3.92
CA LYS A 55 5.51 9.53 3.40
C LYS A 55 5.68 8.39 4.40
N LEU A 56 6.45 8.59 5.48
CA LEU A 56 6.72 7.64 6.55
C LEU A 56 6.04 8.14 7.83
N HIS A 57 4.71 8.23 7.77
CA HIS A 57 3.87 8.64 8.88
C HIS A 57 3.13 7.43 9.46
N CYS A 58 3.15 7.28 10.78
CA CYS A 58 2.39 6.27 11.51
C CYS A 58 1.04 6.85 11.92
N HIS A 59 -0.03 6.06 11.80
CA HIS A 59 -1.33 6.39 12.39
C HIS A 59 -1.65 5.50 13.58
N CYS A 60 -0.73 5.47 14.56
CA CYS A 60 -0.96 4.83 15.85
C CYS A 60 -2.15 5.51 16.56
N ALA A 61 -2.82 4.80 17.46
CA ALA A 61 -3.89 5.43 18.27
C ALA A 61 -3.36 6.60 19.12
N ASN A 62 -2.10 6.52 19.53
CA ASN A 62 -1.33 7.63 20.06
C ASN A 62 -0.04 7.81 19.23
N GLU A 63 0.10 8.94 18.56
CA GLU A 63 1.25 9.23 17.68
C GLU A 63 2.60 9.21 18.42
N GLU A 64 2.61 9.39 19.74
CA GLU A 64 3.80 9.28 20.60
C GLU A 64 4.34 7.84 20.70
N ASN A 65 3.52 6.84 20.39
CA ASN A 65 3.92 5.42 20.42
C ASN A 65 4.52 4.94 19.09
N CYS A 66 4.56 5.82 18.07
CA CYS A 66 5.25 5.54 16.81
C CYS A 66 6.77 5.54 17.04
N ASN A 67 7.39 4.37 16.92
CA ASN A 67 8.83 4.25 17.03
C ASN A 67 9.54 5.03 15.92
N ILE A 68 10.36 6.03 16.27
CA ILE A 68 11.03 6.92 15.30
C ILE A 68 11.96 6.19 14.32
N PHE A 69 12.43 4.99 14.67
CA PHE A 69 13.34 4.20 13.84
C PHE A 69 12.59 3.23 12.93
N THR A 70 11.62 2.51 13.47
CA THR A 70 10.94 1.39 12.78
C THR A 70 9.56 1.73 12.27
N GLY A 71 8.95 2.80 12.78
CA GLY A 71 7.55 3.16 12.57
C GLY A 71 6.55 2.24 13.25
N SER A 72 7.00 1.29 14.08
CA SER A 72 6.09 0.36 14.75
C SER A 72 5.36 1.05 15.89
N CYS A 73 4.06 0.77 16.03
CA CYS A 73 3.27 1.23 17.18
C CYS A 73 3.39 0.18 18.29
N ASP A 74 4.06 0.54 19.39
CA ASP A 74 4.30 -0.34 20.54
C ASP A 74 3.23 -0.11 21.61
N ASP A 75 2.00 -0.53 21.34
CA ASP A 75 0.91 -0.52 22.33
C ASP A 75 0.65 -1.91 22.88
N ASN A 76 0.44 -2.00 24.21
CA ASN A 76 0.27 -3.26 24.95
C ASN A 76 -1.15 -3.86 24.84
N ASP A 77 -2.03 -3.24 24.07
CA ASP A 77 -3.41 -3.68 23.85
C ASP A 77 -3.62 -3.90 22.33
N ASP A 78 -3.76 -5.16 21.93
CA ASP A 78 -3.91 -5.57 20.52
C ASP A 78 -5.17 -4.98 19.86
N ASP A 79 -6.14 -4.51 20.65
CA ASP A 79 -7.44 -4.04 20.19
C ASP A 79 -7.48 -2.55 19.77
N GLU A 80 -6.47 -1.73 20.12
CA GLU A 80 -6.49 -0.26 19.89
C GLU A 80 -5.13 0.31 19.43
N LYS A 81 -4.27 -0.50 18.81
CA LYS A 81 -2.92 -0.09 18.34
C LYS A 81 -2.93 1.03 17.28
N CYS A 82 -3.93 1.03 16.39
CA CYS A 82 -4.02 1.99 15.29
C CYS A 82 -5.23 2.91 15.43
N ALA A 83 -5.11 4.13 14.89
CA ALA A 83 -6.25 5.03 14.70
C ALA A 83 -7.33 4.39 13.82
N PRO A 84 -8.60 4.80 13.92
CA PRO A 84 -9.68 4.22 13.13
C PRO A 84 -9.38 4.23 11.63
N ASN A 85 -9.59 3.09 10.97
CA ASN A 85 -9.33 2.84 9.55
C ASN A 85 -7.86 2.73 9.13
N TRP A 86 -6.92 2.74 10.08
CA TRP A 86 -5.49 2.47 9.84
C TRP A 86 -5.09 1.11 10.37
N TYR A 87 -4.16 0.44 9.69
CA TYR A 87 -3.86 -0.95 9.93
C TYR A 87 -2.37 -1.25 9.73
N GLY A 88 -1.92 -2.35 10.33
CA GLY A 88 -0.55 -2.83 10.23
C GLY A 88 0.34 -2.57 11.42
N ASP A 89 1.53 -3.16 11.38
CA ASP A 89 2.52 -2.97 12.44
C ASP A 89 2.91 -1.50 12.62
N ARG A 90 2.82 -0.72 11.52
CA ARG A 90 3.13 0.71 11.45
C ARG A 90 1.92 1.62 11.29
N CYS A 91 0.72 1.05 11.18
CA CYS A 91 -0.51 1.80 10.92
C CYS A 91 -0.38 2.78 9.73
N ASP A 92 0.27 2.37 8.63
CA ASP A 92 0.64 3.22 7.49
C ASP A 92 -0.20 2.95 6.22
N TYR A 93 -1.25 2.14 6.34
CA TYR A 93 -2.23 1.94 5.26
C TYR A 93 -3.65 1.78 5.81
N THR A 94 -4.60 2.04 4.91
CA THR A 94 -6.03 1.95 5.19
C THR A 94 -6.63 0.75 4.47
N LEU A 95 -7.68 0.17 5.05
CA LEU A 95 -8.54 -0.80 4.36
C LEU A 95 -9.34 -0.16 3.21
N THR A 96 -8.94 0.99 2.65
CA THR A 96 -9.49 1.41 1.35
C THR A 96 -8.73 0.77 0.20
N ASP A 97 -7.56 0.16 0.42
CA ASP A 97 -6.76 -0.45 -0.63
C ASP A 97 -6.50 -1.94 -0.41
N VAL A 98 -6.60 -2.71 -1.48
CA VAL A 98 -6.12 -4.09 -1.52
C VAL A 98 -4.59 -4.03 -1.56
N MET A 99 -3.94 -4.56 -0.52
CA MET A 99 -2.49 -4.44 -0.36
C MET A 99 -1.70 -5.20 -1.43
N GLY A 100 -0.64 -4.55 -1.92
CA GLY A 100 0.30 -5.17 -2.85
C GLY A 100 -0.33 -5.54 -4.20
N LEU A 101 -1.34 -4.78 -4.64
CA LEU A 101 -1.90 -4.94 -5.97
C LEU A 101 -0.81 -4.69 -7.03
N SER A 102 -0.46 -5.72 -7.78
CA SER A 102 0.43 -5.65 -8.92
C SER A 102 -0.27 -6.14 -10.17
N VAL A 103 0.09 -5.58 -11.32
CA VAL A 103 -0.49 -5.94 -12.61
C VAL A 103 0.62 -6.28 -13.58
N ASP A 104 0.54 -7.48 -14.16
CA ASP A 104 1.50 -7.99 -15.12
C ASP A 104 0.82 -8.25 -16.47
N THR A 105 1.48 -7.90 -17.56
CA THR A 105 0.97 -8.18 -18.91
C THR A 105 1.19 -9.65 -19.25
N VAL A 106 0.12 -10.40 -19.55
CA VAL A 106 0.21 -11.80 -19.99
C VAL A 106 0.26 -11.88 -21.51
N SER A 107 -0.50 -11.03 -22.19
CA SER A 107 -0.52 -10.91 -23.64
C SER A 107 -0.99 -9.52 -24.08
N SER A 108 -1.15 -9.29 -25.38
CA SER A 108 -1.75 -8.05 -25.92
C SER A 108 -3.24 -7.88 -25.59
N SER A 109 -3.91 -8.91 -25.06
CA SER A 109 -5.34 -8.90 -24.72
C SER A 109 -5.65 -9.47 -23.33
N ALA A 110 -4.62 -9.69 -22.50
CA ALA A 110 -4.79 -10.22 -21.15
C ALA A 110 -3.77 -9.65 -20.15
N VAL A 111 -4.25 -9.36 -18.95
CA VAL A 111 -3.43 -8.92 -17.81
C VAL A 111 -3.69 -9.80 -16.59
N ASN A 112 -2.65 -10.06 -15.81
CA ASN A 112 -2.74 -10.75 -14.53
C ASN A 112 -2.72 -9.71 -13.41
N LEU A 113 -3.73 -9.75 -12.55
CA LEU A 113 -3.80 -8.98 -11.31
C LEU A 113 -3.35 -9.90 -10.16
N THR A 114 -2.45 -9.42 -9.32
CA THR A 114 -1.98 -10.13 -8.12
C THR A 114 -2.13 -9.22 -6.91
N TRP A 115 -2.59 -9.74 -5.79
CA TRP A 115 -2.73 -9.00 -4.53
C TRP A 115 -2.43 -9.89 -3.32
N LYS A 116 -2.24 -9.30 -2.14
CA LYS A 116 -2.00 -10.06 -0.91
C LYS A 116 -3.29 -10.38 -0.17
N SER A 117 -3.36 -11.57 0.45
CA SER A 117 -4.53 -11.95 1.24
C SER A 117 -4.54 -11.24 2.59
N PRO A 118 -5.69 -10.72 3.08
CA PRO A 118 -5.77 -10.09 4.41
C PRO A 118 -5.46 -11.05 5.56
N SER A 119 -5.71 -12.35 5.38
CA SER A 119 -5.43 -13.38 6.39
C SER A 119 -3.95 -13.66 6.62
N GLU A 120 -3.08 -13.37 5.65
CA GLU A 120 -1.62 -13.51 5.80
C GLU A 120 -0.99 -12.30 6.49
N LEU A 121 -1.76 -11.22 6.72
CA LEU A 121 -1.25 -9.96 7.27
C LEU A 121 -1.83 -9.61 8.66
N TYR A 122 -3.01 -10.13 9.05
CA TYR A 122 -3.58 -9.85 10.39
C TYR A 122 -4.22 -11.08 11.01
N SER A 123 -3.95 -11.32 12.29
CA SER A 123 -4.57 -12.37 13.10
C SER A 123 -6.07 -12.13 13.42
N ALA A 124 -6.68 -11.03 12.97
CA ALA A 124 -8.02 -10.61 13.42
C ALA A 124 -9.04 -10.21 12.32
N THR A 125 -8.65 -9.99 11.06
CA THR A 125 -9.59 -9.57 10.00
C THR A 125 -9.79 -10.67 8.95
N HIS A 126 -11.00 -11.24 8.92
CA HIS A 126 -11.40 -12.18 7.88
C HIS A 126 -12.04 -11.41 6.73
N ALA A 127 -11.32 -11.20 5.63
CA ALA A 127 -11.99 -10.97 4.35
C ALA A 127 -12.96 -12.14 4.11
N ARG A 128 -14.10 -11.88 3.47
CA ARG A 128 -15.10 -12.92 3.15
C ARG A 128 -15.02 -13.37 1.70
N TYR A 129 -14.73 -12.44 0.79
CA TYR A 129 -14.51 -12.65 -0.63
C TYR A 129 -13.93 -11.36 -1.25
N TYR A 130 -13.33 -11.46 -2.43
CA TYR A 130 -12.99 -10.31 -3.26
C TYR A 130 -14.01 -10.09 -4.37
N ILE A 131 -14.16 -8.84 -4.79
CA ILE A 131 -14.91 -8.46 -5.98
C ILE A 131 -13.95 -7.76 -6.93
N ILE A 132 -13.76 -8.31 -8.12
CA ILE A 132 -13.07 -7.64 -9.22
C ILE A 132 -14.14 -7.05 -10.12
N THR A 133 -14.06 -5.75 -10.37
CA THR A 133 -14.89 -5.08 -11.37
C THR A 133 -14.01 -4.53 -12.47
N TYR A 134 -14.42 -4.64 -13.72
CA TYR A 134 -13.76 -3.89 -14.78
C TYR A 134 -14.76 -3.34 -15.77
N GLN A 135 -14.46 -2.14 -16.26
CA GLN A 135 -15.29 -1.42 -17.20
C GLN A 135 -14.42 -0.77 -18.28
N ARG A 136 -14.88 -0.85 -19.52
CA ARG A 136 -14.24 -0.12 -20.63
C ARG A 136 -14.62 1.34 -20.52
N THR A 137 -13.65 2.23 -20.33
CA THR A 137 -13.89 3.67 -20.37
C THR A 137 -13.90 4.14 -21.82
N GLY A 138 -14.92 4.91 -22.19
CA GLY A 138 -15.05 5.45 -23.56
C GLY A 138 -13.87 6.34 -23.98
N TRP A 139 -13.68 6.48 -25.29
CA TRP A 139 -12.64 7.33 -25.86
C TRP A 139 -12.96 8.83 -25.71
N ARG A 140 -11.93 9.68 -25.77
CA ARG A 140 -11.99 11.16 -25.70
C ARG A 140 -12.89 11.85 -26.77
N TYR A 141 -13.54 11.10 -27.66
CA TYR A 141 -14.39 11.62 -28.75
C TYR A 141 -15.79 10.96 -28.86
N VAL A 142 -16.17 10.08 -27.93
CA VAL A 142 -17.55 9.54 -27.86
C VAL A 142 -18.06 9.67 -26.43
N CYS A 143 -18.84 10.71 -26.18
CA CYS A 143 -19.59 10.86 -24.93
C CYS A 143 -20.58 9.69 -24.81
N ASN A 144 -20.47 8.89 -23.75
CA ASN A 144 -21.36 7.78 -23.34
C ASN A 144 -21.04 6.35 -23.81
N ALA A 145 -19.84 6.05 -24.32
CA ALA A 145 -19.45 4.67 -24.66
C ALA A 145 -18.74 3.91 -23.52
N SER A 146 -19.22 4.05 -22.27
CA SER A 146 -18.76 3.19 -21.17
C SER A 146 -19.29 1.78 -21.43
N GLY A 147 -18.40 0.78 -21.49
CA GLY A 147 -18.81 -0.61 -21.60
C GLY A 147 -19.50 -1.09 -20.32
N ASP A 148 -20.24 -2.19 -20.41
CA ASP A 148 -20.88 -2.80 -19.24
C ASP A 148 -19.85 -3.14 -18.17
N VAL A 149 -20.22 -2.87 -16.90
CA VAL A 149 -19.40 -3.24 -15.76
C VAL A 149 -19.46 -4.76 -15.61
N LYS A 150 -18.30 -5.41 -15.73
CA LYS A 150 -18.18 -6.85 -15.48
C LYS A 150 -17.70 -7.07 -14.06
N ILE A 151 -18.34 -7.99 -13.35
CA ILE A 151 -18.13 -8.23 -11.90
C ILE A 151 -17.76 -9.71 -11.70
N PHE A 152 -16.71 -9.97 -10.93
CA PHE A 152 -16.23 -11.29 -10.59
C PHE A 152 -16.06 -11.41 -9.09
N GLN A 153 -16.68 -12.41 -8.49
CA GLN A 153 -16.49 -12.74 -7.09
C GLN A 153 -15.40 -13.81 -6.96
N LYS A 154 -14.49 -13.63 -6.02
CA LYS A 154 -13.37 -14.53 -5.74
C LYS A 154 -13.29 -14.86 -4.26
N ASN A 155 -12.80 -16.05 -3.94
CA ASN A 155 -12.64 -16.48 -2.56
C ASN A 155 -11.45 -15.76 -1.91
N THR A 156 -11.35 -15.84 -0.60
CA THR A 156 -10.32 -15.13 0.19
C THR A 156 -8.90 -15.63 -0.04
N THR A 157 -8.78 -16.89 -0.48
CA THR A 157 -7.54 -17.54 -0.88
C THR A 157 -7.09 -17.16 -2.30
N ASP A 158 -7.99 -16.60 -3.10
CA ASP A 158 -7.67 -16.20 -4.47
C ASP A 158 -6.96 -14.85 -4.42
N THR A 159 -5.64 -14.89 -4.58
CA THR A 159 -4.75 -13.72 -4.60
C THR A 159 -4.37 -13.29 -6.01
N THR A 160 -4.85 -14.00 -7.04
CA THR A 160 -4.55 -13.73 -8.45
C THR A 160 -5.80 -13.82 -9.32
N PHE A 161 -5.86 -12.99 -10.36
CA PHE A 161 -6.93 -13.04 -11.36
C PHE A 161 -6.46 -12.52 -12.71
N VAL A 162 -6.66 -13.33 -13.75
CA VAL A 162 -6.33 -12.95 -15.12
C VAL A 162 -7.57 -12.41 -15.83
N LEU A 163 -7.47 -11.15 -16.28
CA LEU A 163 -8.41 -10.54 -17.21
C LEU A 163 -8.06 -10.97 -18.62
N HIS A 164 -9.01 -11.57 -19.32
CA HIS A 164 -8.87 -11.98 -20.72
C HIS A 164 -9.79 -11.16 -21.62
N SER A 165 -9.59 -11.29 -22.94
CA SER A 165 -10.46 -10.74 -23.97
C SER A 165 -10.59 -9.21 -23.90
N LEU A 166 -9.50 -8.52 -23.57
CA LEU A 166 -9.42 -7.08 -23.64
C LEU A 166 -9.31 -6.65 -25.10
N GLU A 167 -10.24 -5.82 -25.55
CA GLU A 167 -10.23 -5.26 -26.90
C GLU A 167 -9.03 -4.33 -27.09
N PRO A 168 -8.42 -4.29 -28.28
CA PRO A 168 -7.32 -3.37 -28.58
C PRO A 168 -7.83 -1.92 -28.67
N SER A 169 -6.94 -0.96 -28.40
CA SER A 169 -7.24 0.47 -28.47
C SER A 169 -8.38 0.89 -27.53
N ALA A 170 -8.37 0.36 -26.31
CA ALA A 170 -9.34 0.68 -25.28
C ALA A 170 -8.67 0.93 -23.93
N ILE A 171 -9.31 1.74 -23.10
CA ILE A 171 -8.88 1.97 -21.71
C ILE A 171 -9.87 1.23 -20.81
N TYR A 172 -9.35 0.48 -19.84
CA TYR A 172 -10.10 -0.24 -18.84
C TYR A 172 -9.77 0.32 -17.46
N ARG A 173 -10.81 0.58 -16.68
CA ARG A 173 -10.71 0.79 -15.24
C ARG A 173 -11.06 -0.50 -14.54
N VAL A 174 -10.11 -1.01 -13.78
CA VAL A 174 -10.24 -2.25 -13.02
C VAL A 174 -10.23 -1.89 -11.55
N HIS A 175 -11.22 -2.37 -10.79
CA HIS A 175 -11.19 -2.27 -9.34
C HIS A 175 -11.09 -3.67 -8.73
N VAL A 176 -10.20 -3.83 -7.75
CA VAL A 176 -10.16 -5.01 -6.88
C VAL A 176 -10.66 -4.57 -5.52
N ARG A 177 -11.70 -5.24 -5.01
CA ARG A 177 -12.33 -4.92 -3.74
C ARG A 177 -12.25 -6.09 -2.79
N ALA A 178 -11.81 -5.89 -1.55
CA ALA A 178 -11.97 -6.89 -0.51
C ALA A 178 -13.21 -6.56 0.33
N ASN A 179 -14.11 -7.53 0.49
CA ASN A 179 -15.25 -7.41 1.39
C ASN A 179 -14.86 -8.00 2.75
N ILE A 180 -14.93 -7.21 3.82
CA ILE A 180 -14.42 -7.59 5.13
C ILE A 180 -15.55 -7.49 6.16
N ILE A 181 -15.66 -8.52 7.00
CA ILE A 181 -16.49 -8.46 8.21
C ILE A 181 -15.54 -8.27 9.38
N SER A 182 -15.34 -7.01 9.78
CA SER A 182 -14.61 -6.71 11.02
C SER A 182 -15.53 -6.96 12.22
N LYS A 183 -15.01 -7.56 13.30
CA LYS A 183 -15.73 -7.63 14.59
C LYS A 183 -15.92 -6.25 15.24
N TYR A 184 -15.22 -5.22 14.76
CA TYR A 184 -15.17 -3.87 15.32
C TYR A 184 -16.05 -2.85 14.57
N SER A 185 -16.70 -3.22 13.48
CA SER A 185 -17.52 -2.31 12.68
C SER A 185 -18.95 -2.82 12.55
N THR A 186 -19.91 -2.01 12.95
CA THR A 186 -21.34 -2.21 12.61
C THR A 186 -21.65 -1.92 11.14
N PHE A 187 -20.61 -1.68 10.31
CA PHE A 187 -20.70 -1.36 8.90
C PHE A 187 -19.95 -2.42 8.06
N ASN A 188 -20.57 -2.89 6.97
CA ASN A 188 -19.88 -3.72 5.99
C ASN A 188 -18.77 -2.88 5.35
N ASP A 189 -17.53 -3.07 5.80
CA ASP A 189 -16.41 -2.34 5.25
C ASP A 189 -15.93 -2.98 3.93
N SER A 190 -15.60 -2.14 2.96
CA SER A 190 -15.19 -2.61 1.64
C SER A 190 -14.00 -1.80 1.14
N THR A 191 -12.90 -2.51 0.92
CA THR A 191 -11.69 -1.93 0.34
C THR A 191 -11.84 -1.87 -1.19
N THR A 192 -11.23 -0.90 -1.88
CA THR A 192 -11.25 -0.75 -3.34
C THR A 192 -9.95 -0.13 -3.84
N SER A 193 -9.09 -0.92 -4.50
CA SER A 193 -7.98 -0.37 -5.28
C SER A 193 -8.33 -0.30 -6.77
N GLU A 194 -7.88 0.76 -7.46
CA GLU A 194 -8.12 1.02 -8.89
C GLU A 194 -6.83 0.84 -9.70
N VAL A 195 -6.92 0.16 -10.85
CA VAL A 195 -5.86 0.10 -11.86
C VAL A 195 -6.42 0.56 -13.19
N ILE A 196 -5.64 1.36 -13.91
CA ILE A 196 -5.96 1.81 -15.26
C ILE A 196 -5.08 1.09 -16.27
N VAL A 197 -5.70 0.34 -17.17
CA VAL A 197 -5.05 -0.46 -18.21
C VAL A 197 -5.41 0.10 -19.58
N GLU A 198 -4.42 0.44 -20.39
CA GLU A 198 -4.58 0.85 -21.77
C GLU A 198 -4.10 -0.26 -22.71
N THR A 199 -4.95 -0.71 -23.61
CA THR A 199 -4.61 -1.73 -24.60
C THR A 199 -4.32 -1.11 -25.96
N SER A 200 -3.38 -1.70 -26.69
CA SER A 200 -3.08 -1.39 -28.09
C SER A 200 -3.10 -2.67 -28.92
N ALA A 201 -2.91 -2.57 -30.24
CA ALA A 201 -2.94 -3.75 -31.12
C ALA A 201 -1.90 -4.83 -30.76
N THR A 202 -0.76 -4.45 -30.16
CA THR A 202 0.38 -5.36 -29.93
C THR A 202 0.87 -5.40 -28.49
N LYS A 203 0.43 -4.49 -27.63
CA LYS A 203 0.89 -4.37 -26.24
C LYS A 203 -0.16 -3.77 -25.32
N ILE A 204 0.01 -3.96 -24.03
CA ILE A 204 -0.78 -3.33 -22.98
C ILE A 204 0.13 -2.39 -22.18
N ASN A 205 -0.33 -1.18 -21.90
CA ASN A 205 0.32 -0.21 -21.02
C ASN A 205 -0.47 -0.11 -19.71
N ILE A 206 0.22 -0.06 -18.57
CA ILE A 206 -0.40 0.19 -17.27
C ILE A 206 -0.20 1.68 -16.97
N LEU A 207 -1.30 2.42 -16.82
CA LEU A 207 -1.29 3.88 -16.70
C LEU A 207 -1.27 4.35 -15.24
N GLN A 208 -1.88 3.59 -14.33
CA GLN A 208 -1.97 3.90 -12.90
C GLN A 208 -2.20 2.62 -12.10
N ILE A 209 -1.56 2.55 -10.93
CA ILE A 209 -1.79 1.59 -9.84
C ILE A 209 -1.93 2.41 -8.56
#